data_AF-A0A529VYK5-F1
#
_entry.id   AF-A0A529VYK5-F1
#
_cell.length_a   1.000
_cell.length_b   1.000
_cell.length_c   1.000
_cell.angle_alpha   90.00
_cell.angle_beta   90.00
_cell.angle_gamma   90.00
#
_symmetry.space_group_name_H-M   'P 1'
#
loop_
_entity.id
_entity.type
_entity.pdbx_description
1 polymer ?
#
loop_
_entity_poly.entity_id
_entity_poly.type
_entity_poly.pdbx_seq_one_letter_code
_entity_poly.pdbx_strand_id
1 'polypeptide(L)'
;LVREVGYASAFTFKYSPRPGTPGAEMEGHLSETVKDERLQRLQALINDQQQNFIASVVGRTVSTLIEKPGRRPGQILGRSPWLNPVIVDDKAGGIGDIIDVRITKTGPNSLFAELA
;
A
#
# COMPACT_ATOMS: atom_id res chain seq x y z
N LEU A 1 -5.89 -15.43 10.85
CA LEU A 1 -5.30 -15.17 9.52
C LEU A 1 -5.00 -13.69 9.22
N VAL A 2 -5.86 -12.87 8.59
CA VAL A 2 -5.43 -11.50 8.16
C VAL A 2 -4.88 -10.65 9.32
N ARG A 3 -5.58 -10.64 10.46
CA ARG A 3 -5.13 -9.97 11.69
C ARG A 3 -3.77 -10.49 12.19
N GLU A 4 -3.56 -11.79 12.08
CA GLU A 4 -2.40 -12.53 12.58
C GLU A 4 -1.17 -12.32 11.68
N VAL A 5 -1.37 -12.26 10.37
CA VAL A 5 -0.28 -12.05 9.40
C VAL A 5 0.20 -10.59 9.41
N GLY A 6 -0.70 -9.61 9.56
CA GLY A 6 -0.29 -8.20 9.59
C GLY A 6 0.16 -7.65 8.24
N TYR A 7 -0.61 -7.87 7.18
CA TYR A 7 -0.25 -7.42 5.83
C TYR A 7 0.00 -5.91 5.75
N ALA A 8 1.10 -5.51 5.10
CA ALA A 8 1.43 -4.12 4.82
C ALA A 8 0.44 -3.45 3.84
N SER A 9 -0.13 -4.24 2.92
CA SER A 9 -1.20 -3.87 2.00
C SER A 9 -1.80 -5.14 1.41
N ALA A 10 -3.08 -5.10 1.00
CA ALA A 10 -3.73 -6.20 0.30
C ALA A 10 -4.88 -5.68 -0.59
N PHE A 11 -5.00 -6.25 -1.79
CA PHE A 11 -6.19 -6.08 -2.63
C PHE A 11 -7.27 -7.07 -2.22
N THR A 12 -8.50 -6.59 -2.10
CA THR A 12 -9.64 -7.40 -1.66
C THR A 12 -10.83 -7.19 -2.57
N PHE A 13 -11.55 -8.28 -2.85
CA PHE A 13 -12.67 -8.29 -3.76
C PHE A 13 -13.78 -9.16 -3.18
N LYS A 14 -15.04 -8.75 -3.37
CA LYS A 14 -16.17 -9.63 -3.14
C LYS A 14 -16.35 -10.57 -4.32
N TYR A 15 -16.81 -11.78 -4.06
CA TYR A 15 -17.03 -12.77 -5.11
C TYR A 15 -18.12 -12.33 -6.08
N SER A 16 -17.80 -12.34 -7.37
CA SER A 16 -18.71 -12.04 -8.49
C SER A 16 -18.80 -13.30 -9.36
N PRO A 17 -19.96 -14.00 -9.37
CA PRO A 17 -20.16 -15.19 -10.18
C PRO A 17 -19.91 -14.90 -11.66
N ARG A 18 -19.20 -15.79 -12.33
CA ARG A 18 -18.98 -15.73 -13.78
C ARG A 18 -19.63 -16.96 -14.43
N PRO A 19 -20.50 -16.76 -15.44
CA PRO A 19 -21.15 -17.88 -16.13
C PRO A 19 -20.14 -18.94 -16.59
N GLY A 20 -20.47 -20.22 -16.39
CA GLY A 20 -19.63 -21.35 -16.77
C GLY A 20 -18.49 -21.68 -15.80
N THR A 21 -18.42 -21.05 -14.63
CA THR A 21 -17.47 -21.41 -13.57
C THR A 21 -18.14 -22.27 -12.50
N PRO A 22 -17.46 -23.27 -11.92
CA PRO A 22 -18.03 -24.08 -10.83
C PRO A 22 -18.52 -23.22 -9.66
N GLY A 23 -17.80 -22.15 -9.32
CA GLY A 23 -18.20 -21.23 -8.27
C GLY A 23 -19.53 -20.52 -8.54
N ALA A 24 -19.92 -20.31 -9.81
CA ALA A 24 -21.21 -19.73 -10.14
C ALA A 24 -22.36 -20.72 -9.93
N GLU A 25 -22.11 -22.02 -10.08
CA GLU A 25 -23.10 -23.09 -9.92
C GLU A 25 -23.26 -23.55 -8.46
N MET A 26 -22.32 -23.17 -7.58
CA MET A 26 -22.40 -23.48 -6.16
C MET A 26 -23.67 -22.89 -5.51
N GLU A 27 -24.31 -23.68 -4.66
CA GLU A 27 -25.40 -23.20 -3.82
C GLU A 27 -24.87 -22.36 -2.64
N GLY A 28 -25.76 -21.62 -1.96
CA GLY A 28 -25.41 -20.87 -0.75
C GLY A 28 -24.73 -19.52 -1.00
N HIS A 29 -24.88 -18.93 -2.18
CA HIS A 29 -24.43 -17.56 -2.44
C HIS A 29 -25.04 -16.58 -1.45
N LEU A 30 -24.19 -15.76 -0.85
CA LEU A 30 -24.62 -14.68 0.03
C LEU A 30 -25.25 -13.55 -0.77
N SER A 31 -26.17 -12.81 -0.15
CA SER A 31 -26.68 -11.58 -0.74
C SER A 31 -25.56 -10.55 -0.95
N GLU A 32 -25.75 -9.66 -1.92
CA GLU A 32 -24.76 -8.61 -2.20
C GLU A 32 -24.52 -7.70 -0.98
N THR A 33 -25.55 -7.44 -0.17
CA THR A 33 -25.42 -6.66 1.07
C THR A 33 -24.46 -7.32 2.07
N VAL A 34 -24.56 -8.64 2.28
CA VAL A 34 -23.67 -9.36 3.20
C VAL A 34 -22.24 -9.39 2.66
N LYS A 35 -22.07 -9.59 1.35
CA LYS A 35 -20.75 -9.54 0.72
C LYS A 35 -20.09 -8.17 0.88
N ASP A 36 -20.87 -7.10 0.71
CA ASP A 36 -20.40 -5.72 0.82
C ASP A 36 -19.98 -5.38 2.26
N GLU A 37 -20.83 -5.69 3.24
CA GLU A 37 -20.52 -5.48 4.67
C GLU A 37 -19.21 -6.20 5.08
N ARG A 38 -19.04 -7.46 4.67
CA ARG A 38 -17.83 -8.23 4.96
C ARG A 38 -16.59 -7.63 4.29
N LEU A 39 -16.72 -7.18 3.03
CA LEU A 39 -15.62 -6.55 2.31
C LEU A 39 -15.20 -5.25 3.00
N GLN A 40 -16.14 -4.39 3.37
CA GLN A 40 -15.85 -3.14 4.07
C GLN A 40 -15.15 -3.38 5.41
N ARG A 41 -15.62 -4.36 6.20
CA ARG A 41 -14.97 -4.73 7.48
C ARG A 41 -13.55 -5.23 7.28
N LEU A 42 -13.31 -6.03 6.24
CA LEU A 42 -11.97 -6.51 5.90
C LEU A 42 -11.05 -5.37 5.44
N GLN A 43 -11.56 -4.48 4.59
CA GLN A 43 -10.82 -3.30 4.12
C GLN A 43 -10.46 -2.36 5.27
N ALA A 44 -11.37 -2.15 6.23
CA ALA A 44 -11.08 -1.37 7.43
C ALA A 44 -9.92 -1.98 8.23
N LEU A 45 -9.94 -3.30 8.47
CA LEU A 45 -8.83 -3.99 9.15
C LEU A 45 -7.49 -3.84 8.41
N ILE A 46 -7.50 -4.03 7.08
CA ILE A 46 -6.28 -3.91 6.27
C ILE A 46 -5.75 -2.47 6.29
N ASN A 47 -6.64 -1.47 6.23
CA ASN A 47 -6.25 -0.07 6.33
C ASN A 47 -5.59 0.22 7.67
N ASP A 48 -6.16 -0.26 8.78
CA ASP A 48 -5.55 -0.10 10.10
C ASP A 48 -4.16 -0.76 10.18
N GLN A 49 -4.02 -1.97 9.62
CA GLN A 49 -2.72 -2.66 9.56
C GLN A 49 -1.71 -1.92 8.69
N GLN A 50 -2.14 -1.40 7.54
CA GLN A 50 -1.30 -0.58 6.65
C GLN A 50 -0.82 0.69 7.37
N GLN A 51 -1.69 1.40 8.09
CA GLN A 51 -1.31 2.59 8.86
C GLN A 51 -0.29 2.26 9.95
N ASN A 52 -0.51 1.18 10.69
CA ASN A 52 0.44 0.69 11.70
C ASN A 52 1.78 0.31 11.08
N PHE A 53 1.77 -0.36 9.92
CA PHE A 53 2.97 -0.74 9.20
C PHE A 53 3.78 0.49 8.76
N ILE A 54 3.15 1.46 8.07
CA ILE A 54 3.86 2.66 7.61
C ILE A 54 4.37 3.52 8.78
N ALA A 55 3.65 3.55 9.90
CA ALA A 55 4.12 4.21 11.12
C ALA A 55 5.36 3.51 11.69
N SER A 56 5.38 2.17 11.67
CA SER A 56 6.51 1.38 12.17
C SER A 56 7.81 1.54 11.36
N VAL A 57 7.74 2.06 10.14
CA VAL A 57 8.94 2.28 9.31
C VAL A 57 9.57 3.65 9.44
N VAL A 58 8.95 4.57 10.19
CA VAL A 58 9.55 5.86 10.49
C VAL A 58 10.86 5.66 11.26
N GLY A 59 11.90 6.39 10.85
CA GLY A 59 13.26 6.30 11.38
C GLY A 59 14.11 5.22 10.73
N ARG A 60 13.55 4.34 9.91
CA ARG A 60 14.32 3.31 9.19
C ARG A 60 14.89 3.87 7.89
N THR A 61 16.06 3.38 7.52
CA THR A 61 16.63 3.54 6.17
C THR A 61 16.05 2.46 5.26
N VAL A 62 15.58 2.86 4.08
CA VAL A 62 14.97 1.98 3.08
C VAL A 62 15.51 2.28 1.69
N SER A 63 15.79 1.21 0.95
CA SER A 63 16.18 1.29 -0.46
C SER A 63 14.98 1.71 -1.30
N THR A 64 15.11 2.79 -2.05
CA THR A 64 14.02 3.45 -2.77
C THR A 64 14.38 3.65 -4.23
N LEU A 65 13.58 3.06 -5.13
CA LEU A 65 13.68 3.30 -6.57
C LEU A 65 13.01 4.63 -6.91
N ILE A 66 13.74 5.55 -7.53
CA ILE A 66 13.22 6.84 -7.97
C ILE A 66 12.53 6.69 -9.32
N GLU A 67 11.23 7.04 -9.39
CA GLU A 67 10.40 6.76 -10.57
C GLU A 67 10.09 8.01 -11.39
N LYS A 68 9.82 9.16 -10.74
CA LYS A 68 9.29 10.35 -11.42
C LYS A 68 9.37 11.62 -10.58
N PRO A 69 9.18 12.81 -11.19
CA PRO A 69 9.02 14.04 -10.43
C PRO A 69 7.83 13.96 -9.45
N GLY A 70 7.98 14.61 -8.30
CA GLY A 70 6.94 14.74 -7.30
C GLY A 70 5.83 15.71 -7.71
N ARG A 71 4.78 15.80 -6.89
CA ARG A 71 3.63 16.68 -7.16
C ARG A 71 3.93 18.16 -6.90
N ARG A 72 4.91 18.47 -6.05
CA ARG A 72 5.29 19.83 -5.67
C ARG A 72 6.72 20.13 -6.13
N PRO A 73 7.07 21.41 -6.38
CA PRO A 73 8.45 21.80 -6.67
C PRO A 73 9.42 21.31 -5.58
N GLY A 74 10.62 20.88 -5.98
CA GLY A 74 11.64 20.36 -5.05
C GLY A 74 11.40 18.92 -4.61
N GLN A 75 10.45 18.20 -5.20
CA GLN A 75 10.15 16.81 -4.83
C GLN A 75 10.43 15.85 -5.98
N ILE A 76 10.98 14.70 -5.62
CA ILE A 76 10.99 13.51 -6.46
C ILE A 76 10.24 12.38 -5.75
N LEU A 77 9.63 11.49 -6.54
CA LEU A 77 8.86 10.36 -6.04
C LEU A 77 9.55 9.05 -6.39
N GLY A 78 9.77 8.23 -5.37
CA GLY A 78 10.18 6.85 -5.53
C GLY A 78 9.23 5.84 -4.90
N ARG A 79 9.63 4.58 -4.90
CA ARG A 79 8.93 3.45 -4.28
C ARG A 79 9.81 2.75 -3.27
N SER A 80 9.25 2.50 -2.10
CA SER A 80 9.85 1.61 -1.11
C SER A 80 9.82 0.16 -1.60
N PRO A 81 10.51 -0.79 -0.93
CA PRO A 81 10.43 -2.22 -1.25
C PRO A 81 9.03 -2.80 -1.11
N TRP A 82 8.14 -2.11 -0.40
CA TRP A 82 6.73 -2.47 -0.20
C TRP A 82 5.79 -1.70 -1.13
N LEU A 83 6.34 -1.04 -2.15
CA LEU A 83 5.63 -0.25 -3.14
C LEU A 83 4.89 0.97 -2.58
N ASN A 84 5.19 1.40 -1.35
CA ASN A 84 4.67 2.68 -0.85
C ASN A 84 5.36 3.82 -1.62
N PRO A 85 4.63 4.85 -2.06
CA PRO A 85 5.23 6.07 -2.58
C PRO A 85 6.11 6.74 -1.52
N VAL A 86 7.34 7.08 -1.87
CA VAL A 86 8.30 7.79 -1.02
C VAL A 86 8.61 9.13 -1.66
N ILE A 87 8.35 10.21 -0.93
CA ILE A 87 8.65 11.57 -1.37
C ILE A 87 9.99 11.98 -0.76
N VAL A 88 10.91 12.40 -1.62
CA VAL A 88 12.28 12.82 -1.27
C VAL A 88 12.57 14.16 -1.94
N ASP A 89 13.58 14.88 -1.44
CA ASP A 89 14.13 16.06 -2.13
C ASP A 89 14.65 15.67 -3.52
N ASP A 90 14.41 16.52 -4.52
CA ASP A 90 14.77 16.23 -5.92
C ASP A 90 16.28 16.25 -6.20
N LYS A 91 17.10 16.67 -5.23
CA LYS A 91 18.57 16.60 -5.29
C LYS A 91 19.13 15.28 -4.77
N ALA A 92 18.29 14.40 -4.22
CA ALA A 92 18.73 13.14 -3.61
C ALA A 92 19.14 12.06 -4.63
N GLY A 93 18.71 12.19 -5.89
CA GLY A 93 19.01 11.22 -6.96
C GLY A 93 18.21 11.50 -8.24
N GLY A 94 18.54 10.76 -9.29
CA GLY A 94 17.86 10.80 -10.58
C GLY A 94 16.82 9.68 -10.75
N ILE A 95 15.94 9.84 -11.74
CA ILE A 95 14.98 8.79 -12.12
C ILE A 95 15.74 7.54 -12.59
N GLY A 96 15.37 6.38 -12.06
CA GLY A 96 16.04 5.10 -12.31
C GLY A 96 17.04 4.71 -11.23
N ASP A 97 17.47 5.66 -10.39
CA ASP A 97 18.37 5.37 -9.28
C ASP A 97 17.66 4.62 -8.17
N ILE A 98 18.39 3.72 -7.52
CA ILE A 98 17.98 3.11 -6.26
C ILE A 98 18.86 3.72 -5.17
N ILE A 99 18.26 4.53 -4.31
CA ILE A 99 18.95 5.25 -3.24
C ILE A 99 18.46 4.83 -1.87
N ASP A 100 19.34 4.87 -0.88
CA ASP A 100 18.96 4.66 0.52
C ASP A 100 18.46 5.98 1.12
N VAL A 101 17.24 5.95 1.66
CA VAL A 101 16.60 7.12 2.26
C VAL A 101 16.07 6.78 3.64
N ARG A 102 16.19 7.73 4.57
CA ARG A 102 15.66 7.61 5.92
C ARG A 102 14.24 8.14 5.97
N ILE A 103 13.27 7.29 6.34
CA ILE A 103 11.88 7.70 6.47
C ILE A 103 11.73 8.64 7.67
N THR A 104 11.20 9.84 7.45
CA THR A 104 11.06 10.87 8.49
C THR A 104 9.64 10.99 9.02
N LYS A 105 8.63 10.74 8.18
CA LYS A 105 7.21 10.75 8.57
C LYS A 105 6.30 10.04 7.59
N THR A 106 5.08 9.78 8.01
CA THR A 106 4.00 9.24 7.19
C THR A 106 3.06 10.35 6.70
N GLY A 107 2.47 10.13 5.53
CA GLY A 107 1.23 10.78 5.08
C GLY A 107 0.13 9.73 4.91
N PRO A 108 -1.05 10.11 4.37
CA PRO A 108 -2.19 9.20 4.28
C PRO A 108 -1.89 7.89 3.52
N ASN A 109 -1.12 7.99 2.43
CA ASN A 109 -0.76 6.86 1.56
C ASN A 109 0.68 6.99 1.01
N SER A 110 1.53 7.76 1.68
CA SER A 110 2.89 8.03 1.23
C SER A 110 3.84 8.16 2.42
N LEU A 111 5.12 7.94 2.17
CA LEU A 111 6.19 8.20 3.10
C LEU A 111 6.92 9.48 2.68
N PHE A 112 7.48 10.20 3.64
CA PHE A 112 8.43 11.27 3.40
C PHE A 112 9.78 10.84 3.93
N ALA A 113 10.83 11.16 3.19
CA ALA A 113 12.18 10.74 3.53
C ALA A 113 13.20 11.81 3.16
N GLU A 114 14.39 11.64 3.72
CA GLU A 114 15.60 12.38 3.35
C GLU A 114 16.67 11.38 2.92
N LEU A 115 17.67 11.84 2.17
CA LEU A 115 18.82 11.02 1.82
C LEU A 115 19.51 10.53 3.12
N ALA A 116 19.81 9.24 3.18
CA ALA A 116 20.41 8.60 4.37
C ALA A 116 21.90 8.94 4.54
#